data_AF-A0A662W3Z5-F1
#
_entry.id   AF-A0A662W3Z5-F1
#
_cell.length_a   1.000
_cell.length_b   1.000
_cell.length_c   1.000
_cell.angle_alpha   90.00
_cell.angle_beta   90.00
_cell.angle_gamma   90.00
#
_symmetry.space_group_name_H-M   'P 1'
#
loop_
_entity.id
_entity.type
_entity.pdbx_description
1 polymer ?
#
loop_
_entity_poly.entity_id
_entity_poly.type
_entity_poly.pdbx_seq_one_letter_code
_entity_poly.pdbx_strand_id
1 'polypeptide(L)'
;MELEKLRSKIGEKYLETDRNSGPLFLLAVLMEEVGELAEAVRRGEKEAIREELSDVLFMVISLSNLFEVDVESRLIEKYIKEDPRARWDLP
;
A
#
# COMPACT_ATOMS: atom_id res chain seq x y z
N MET A 1 -13.56 -6.86 -3.05
CA MET A 1 -14.74 -6.96 -2.15
C MET A 1 -14.55 -6.26 -0.81
N GLU A 2 -13.50 -6.52 -0.03
CA GLU A 2 -13.21 -5.74 1.20
C GLU A 2 -12.14 -4.67 0.96
N LEU A 3 -11.07 -5.01 0.20
CA LEU A 3 -10.06 -4.03 -0.17
C LEU A 3 -10.64 -2.94 -1.08
N GLU A 4 -11.50 -3.29 -2.03
CA GLU A 4 -12.24 -2.32 -2.84
C GLU A 4 -13.16 -1.41 -2.03
N LYS A 5 -13.83 -1.93 -0.98
CA LYS A 5 -14.61 -1.08 -0.06
C LYS A 5 -13.71 -0.11 0.70
N LEU A 6 -12.55 -0.58 1.16
CA LEU A 6 -11.57 0.26 1.84
C LEU A 6 -11.01 1.33 0.89
N ARG A 7 -10.68 0.96 -0.35
CA ARG A 7 -10.26 1.87 -1.43
C ARG A 7 -11.31 2.95 -1.68
N SER A 8 -12.60 2.58 -1.80
CA SER A 8 -13.71 3.54 -1.94
C SER A 8 -13.76 4.52 -0.78
N LYS A 9 -13.77 4.02 0.47
CA LYS A 9 -13.83 4.87 1.67
C LYS A 9 -12.63 5.81 1.81
N ILE A 10 -11.43 5.33 1.48
CA ILE A 10 -10.22 6.17 1.48
C ILE A 10 -10.32 7.21 0.37
N GLY A 11 -10.75 6.82 -0.82
CA GLY A 11 -10.91 7.74 -1.96
C GLY A 11 -11.93 8.84 -1.67
N GLU A 12 -13.08 8.49 -1.08
CA GLU A 12 -14.11 9.44 -0.64
C GLU A 12 -13.56 10.49 0.34
N LYS A 13 -12.61 10.11 1.20
CA LYS A 13 -12.09 10.98 2.25
C LYS A 13 -10.84 11.77 1.85
N TYR A 14 -9.94 11.20 1.04
CA TYR A 14 -8.59 11.74 0.85
C TYR A 14 -8.24 12.11 -0.59
N LEU A 15 -9.01 11.67 -1.60
CA LEU A 15 -8.62 11.83 -3.01
C LEU A 15 -8.39 13.28 -3.44
N GLU A 16 -9.17 14.24 -2.93
CA GLU A 16 -8.97 15.66 -3.24
C GLU A 16 -7.64 16.18 -2.66
N THR A 17 -7.33 15.82 -1.41
CA THR A 17 -6.05 16.14 -0.77
C THR A 17 -4.88 15.49 -1.49
N ASP A 18 -5.02 14.23 -1.88
CA ASP A 18 -4.01 13.47 -2.61
C ASP A 18 -3.70 14.12 -3.97
N ARG A 19 -4.74 14.56 -4.70
CA ARG A 19 -4.59 15.31 -5.96
C ARG A 19 -3.87 16.64 -5.77
N ASN A 20 -4.20 17.38 -4.71
CA ASN A 20 -3.56 18.66 -4.41
C ASN A 20 -2.10 18.51 -4.00
N SER A 21 -1.75 17.40 -3.33
CA SER A 21 -0.39 17.13 -2.86
C SER A 21 0.52 16.67 -4.00
N GLY A 22 -0.03 15.90 -4.94
CA GLY A 22 0.66 15.46 -6.16
C GLY A 22 1.40 14.13 -6.00
N PRO A 23 1.61 13.40 -7.12
CA PRO A 23 2.04 12.00 -7.09
C PRO A 23 3.44 11.79 -6.52
N LEU A 24 4.38 12.69 -6.79
CA LEU A 24 5.75 12.57 -6.27
C LEU A 24 5.82 12.80 -4.76
N PHE A 25 4.95 13.67 -4.23
CA PHE A 25 4.84 13.88 -2.79
C PHE A 25 4.30 12.62 -2.11
N LEU A 26 3.20 12.06 -2.59
CA LEU A 26 2.64 10.81 -2.03
C LEU A 26 3.62 9.65 -2.13
N LEU A 27 4.40 9.57 -3.22
CA LEU A 27 5.45 8.57 -3.34
C LEU A 27 6.56 8.78 -2.30
N ALA A 28 6.94 10.02 -2.01
CA ALA A 28 7.91 10.32 -0.97
C ALA A 28 7.40 9.91 0.42
N VAL A 29 6.14 10.20 0.74
CA VAL A 29 5.50 9.75 1.99
C VAL A 29 5.49 8.23 2.07
N LEU A 30 5.10 7.51 1.00
CA LEU A 30 5.18 6.04 1.00
C LEU A 30 6.59 5.52 1.34
N MET A 31 7.65 6.18 0.87
CA MET A 31 9.03 5.77 1.17
C MET A 31 9.42 6.08 2.63
N GLU A 32 8.87 7.13 3.22
CA GLU A 32 9.00 7.44 4.65
C GLU A 32 8.37 6.33 5.49
N GLU A 33 7.10 5.97 5.24
CA GLU A 33 6.39 4.89 5.95
C GLU A 33 7.12 3.54 5.84
N VAL A 34 7.71 3.25 4.66
CA VAL A 34 8.53 2.04 4.47
C VAL A 34 9.80 2.07 5.33
N GLY A 35 10.40 3.25 5.51
CA GLY A 35 11.54 3.46 6.39
C GLY A 35 11.19 3.23 7.86
N GLU A 36 10.06 3.76 8.31
CA GLU A 36 9.53 3.57 9.66
C GLU A 36 9.19 2.10 9.91
N LEU A 37 8.53 1.44 8.95
CA LEU A 37 8.27 0.00 9.01
C LEU A 37 9.57 -0.81 9.12
N ALA A 38 10.60 -0.47 8.36
CA ALA A 38 11.89 -1.15 8.43
C ALA A 38 12.53 -1.01 9.82
N GLU A 39 12.40 0.16 10.45
CA GLU A 39 12.85 0.35 11.83
C GLU A 39 12.04 -0.48 12.83
N ALA A 40 10.71 -0.45 12.75
CA ALA A 40 9.82 -1.21 13.63
C ALA A 40 10.12 -2.71 13.56
N VAL A 41 10.32 -3.24 12.34
CA VAL A 41 10.73 -4.64 12.10
C VAL A 41 12.09 -4.94 12.72
N ARG A 42 13.08 -4.05 12.53
CA ARG A 42 14.42 -4.21 13.12
C ARG A 42 14.38 -4.27 14.65
N ARG A 43 13.47 -3.53 15.29
CA ARG A 43 13.28 -3.50 16.74
C ARG A 43 12.41 -4.65 17.27
N GLY A 44 11.66 -5.33 16.40
CA GLY A 44 10.75 -6.41 16.80
C GLY A 44 9.51 -5.93 17.57
N GLU A 45 9.15 -4.65 17.41
CA GLU A 45 8.08 -4.00 18.15
C GLU A 45 6.74 -4.23 17.44
N LYS A 46 6.01 -5.28 17.83
CA LYS A 46 4.80 -5.72 17.11
C LYS A 46 3.73 -4.64 16.93
N GLU A 47 3.53 -3.78 17.93
CA GLU A 47 2.55 -2.69 17.81
C GLU A 47 3.00 -1.62 16.82
N ALA A 48 4.27 -1.22 16.86
CA ALA A 48 4.85 -0.31 15.86
C ALA A 48 4.74 -0.94 14.46
N ILE A 49 5.11 -2.21 14.30
CA ILE A 49 4.98 -2.93 13.02
C ILE A 49 3.54 -2.89 12.50
N ARG A 50 2.54 -3.03 13.38
CA ARG A 50 1.12 -2.98 12.99
C ARG A 50 0.72 -1.58 12.50
N GLU A 51 1.22 -0.54 13.16
CA GLU A 51 1.02 0.86 12.79
C GLU A 51 1.63 1.12 11.41
N GLU A 52 2.93 0.91 11.25
CA GLU A 52 3.63 1.24 10.00
C GLU A 52 3.18 0.36 8.81
N LEU A 53 2.79 -0.90 9.03
CA LEU A 53 2.17 -1.71 7.98
C LEU A 53 0.84 -1.11 7.51
N SER A 54 0.09 -0.50 8.42
CA SER A 54 -1.19 0.15 8.10
C SER A 54 -0.95 1.42 7.30
N ASP A 55 0.07 2.21 7.64
CA ASP A 55 0.41 3.44 6.94
C ASP A 55 0.98 3.19 5.54
N VAL A 56 1.85 2.18 5.40
CA VAL A 56 2.29 1.69 4.08
C VAL A 56 1.09 1.25 3.23
N LEU A 57 0.15 0.49 3.80
CA LEU A 57 -1.03 0.03 3.06
C LEU A 57 -1.96 1.21 2.69
N PHE A 58 -2.14 2.18 3.59
CA PHE A 58 -2.89 3.40 3.32
C PHE A 58 -2.30 4.15 2.13
N MET A 59 -0.98 4.38 2.11
CA MET A 59 -0.31 5.08 1.03
C MET A 59 -0.39 4.32 -0.31
N VAL A 60 -0.29 2.99 -0.30
CA VAL A 60 -0.54 2.16 -1.50
C VAL A 60 -1.96 2.34 -2.03
N ILE A 61 -2.97 2.39 -1.15
CA ILE A 61 -4.37 2.59 -1.54
C ILE A 61 -4.60 4.03 -2.05
N SER A 62 -4.02 5.04 -1.42
CA SER A 62 -4.07 6.43 -1.89
C SER A 62 -3.48 6.58 -3.28
N LEU A 63 -2.32 5.98 -3.56
CA LEU A 63 -1.74 5.96 -4.90
C LEU A 63 -2.62 5.19 -5.91
N SER A 64 -3.20 4.05 -5.49
CA SER A 64 -4.16 3.30 -6.30
C SER A 64 -5.38 4.15 -6.69
N ASN A 65 -5.92 4.96 -5.77
CA ASN A 65 -7.00 5.90 -6.04
C ASN A 65 -6.56 7.05 -6.95
N LEU A 66 -5.39 7.64 -6.70
CA LEU A 66 -4.87 8.76 -7.49
C LEU A 66 -4.69 8.39 -8.96
N PHE A 67 -4.20 7.17 -9.23
CA PHE A 67 -3.96 6.67 -10.59
C PHE A 67 -5.10 5.83 -11.16
N GLU A 68 -6.21 5.69 -10.43
CA GLU A 68 -7.37 4.89 -10.85
C GLU A 68 -7.00 3.42 -11.19
N VAL A 69 -6.08 2.83 -10.43
CA VAL A 69 -5.58 1.46 -10.66
C VAL A 69 -6.26 0.48 -9.71
N ASP A 70 -6.88 -0.58 -10.24
CA ASP A 70 -7.46 -1.65 -9.43
C ASP A 70 -6.40 -2.68 -8.99
N VAL A 71 -5.85 -2.45 -7.80
CA VAL A 71 -4.85 -3.34 -7.19
C VAL A 71 -5.44 -4.67 -6.69
N GLU A 72 -6.73 -4.73 -6.32
CA GLU A 72 -7.33 -5.95 -5.77
C GLU A 72 -7.43 -7.04 -6.85
N SER A 73 -8.01 -6.69 -8.02
CA SER A 73 -8.09 -7.62 -9.14
C SER A 73 -6.70 -8.07 -9.60
N ARG A 74 -5.72 -7.16 -9.61
CA ARG A 74 -4.34 -7.49 -10.00
C ARG A 74 -3.67 -8.46 -9.02
N LEU A 75 -3.88 -8.29 -7.71
CA LEU A 75 -3.38 -9.22 -6.69
C LEU A 75 -4.00 -10.61 -6.85
N ILE A 76 -5.31 -10.68 -7.08
CA ILE A 76 -6.03 -11.95 -7.30
C ILE A 76 -5.49 -12.67 -8.54
N GLU A 77 -5.34 -11.96 -9.66
CA GLU A 77 -4.80 -12.52 -10.89
C GLU A 77 -3.37 -13.04 -10.67
N LYS A 78 -2.48 -12.20 -10.17
CA LYS A 78 -1.04 -12.49 -10.12
C LYS A 78 -0.63 -13.51 -9.05
N TYR A 79 -1.29 -13.52 -7.90
CA TYR A 79 -0.82 -14.28 -6.73
C TYR A 79 -1.79 -15.35 -6.23
N ILE A 80 -3.07 -15.30 -6.64
CA ILE A 80 -4.08 -16.29 -6.23
C ILE A 80 -4.43 -17.23 -7.37
N LYS A 81 -4.67 -16.70 -8.58
CA LYS A 81 -4.95 -17.50 -9.78
C LYS A 81 -3.66 -18.00 -10.41
N GLU A 82 -2.70 -17.10 -10.58
CA GLU A 82 -1.33 -17.44 -10.93
C GLU A 82 -0.49 -17.71 -9.67
N ASP A 83 0.65 -18.35 -9.87
CA ASP A 83 1.66 -18.54 -8.83
C ASP A 83 3.05 -18.16 -9.36
N PRO A 84 3.57 -16.99 -8.98
CA PRO A 84 4.84 -16.49 -9.50
C PRO A 84 6.05 -17.08 -8.76
N ARG A 85 5.88 -17.96 -7.77
CA ARG A 85 6.98 -18.47 -6.91
C ARG A 85 8.10 -19.12 -7.71
N ALA A 86 7.77 -19.79 -8.83
CA ALA A 86 8.77 -20.38 -9.72
C ALA A 86 9.75 -19.37 -10.35
N ARG A 87 9.46 -18.06 -10.26
CA ARG A 87 10.28 -16.96 -10.79
C ARG A 87 11.01 -16.16 -9.71
N TRP A 88 10.83 -16.50 -8.44
CA TRP A 88 11.45 -15.76 -7.34
C TRP A 88 12.90 -16.23 -7.16
N ASP A 89 13.83 -15.27 -7.10
CA ASP A 89 15.20 -15.50 -6.69
C ASP A 89 15.25 -15.54 -5.16
N LEU A 90 14.92 -16.70 -4.60
CA LEU A 90 14.90 -16.91 -3.15
C LEU A 90 16.29 -17.35 -2.67
N PRO A 91 16.77 -16.83 -1.52
CA PRO A 91 17.96 -17.36 -0.86
C PRO A 91 17.81 -18.83 -0.45
#